data_AF-A0A382QGX2-F1
#
_entry.id   AF-A0A382QGX2-F1
#
_cell.length_a   1.000
_cell.length_b   1.000
_cell.length_c   1.000
_cell.angle_alpha   90.00
_cell.angle_beta   90.00
_cell.angle_gamma   90.00
#
_symmetry.space_group_name_H-M   'P 1'
#
loop_
_entity.id
_entity.type
_entity.pdbx_description
1 polymer ?
#
loop_
_entity_poly.entity_id
_entity_poly.type
_entity_poly.pdbx_seq_one_letter_code
_entity_poly.pdbx_strand_id
1 'polypeptide(L)'
;HLPTSRAFVSVSERSNQTHGEQRVKKFLIGLISLLVAVVIGGYVLYKYKNRPPEDLYAYYLSQDLTPKGKTGVFKIGLTTREELDPTWWYNIYQHVVHARIPWPVSNRAMADQGIALMDPEHFYATEEFVPTKLVDRFGSERDMDAVPYIEKYRQGLVKWVPPRPSVHLDTGDWLYTGRQDGIPTQAGKRINIAKYRYYGHGIKQHKIPAHYQTQRINDIAFKMLEEKYPGVPYYTADTMDPYQWHKKIYDLLDGGVETLVLMSPMTMYSDYEDFHNGFLHSVEIVREWEAENDRGIKIIIAPPMGYQKPMREGYQLIMKDKLDTLPAGADVK
;
A
#
# COMPACT_ATOMS: atom_id res chain seq x y z
N HIS A 1 -77.10 -61.07 1.98
CA HIS A 1 -77.03 -59.60 2.14
C HIS A 1 -75.56 -59.18 2.25
N LEU A 2 -75.14 -58.30 1.32
CA LEU A 2 -73.97 -57.40 1.32
C LEU A 2 -72.55 -57.98 1.46
N PRO A 3 -71.65 -57.76 0.47
CA PRO A 3 -70.21 -57.98 0.62
C PRO A 3 -69.53 -56.73 1.21
N THR A 4 -68.62 -56.91 2.17
CA THR A 4 -67.76 -55.87 2.71
C THR A 4 -66.60 -55.55 1.76
N SER A 5 -66.46 -54.26 1.45
CA SER A 5 -65.51 -53.70 0.49
C SER A 5 -64.06 -53.89 0.95
N ARG A 6 -63.24 -54.48 0.08
CA ARG A 6 -61.77 -54.47 0.17
C ARG A 6 -61.24 -53.03 0.03
N ALA A 7 -60.32 -52.68 0.93
CA ALA A 7 -59.55 -51.46 0.90
C ALA A 7 -58.72 -51.36 -0.40
N PHE A 8 -59.15 -50.47 -1.30
CA PHE A 8 -58.31 -49.89 -2.34
C PHE A 8 -57.68 -48.61 -1.77
N VAL A 9 -56.63 -48.75 -0.96
CA VAL A 9 -55.67 -47.64 -0.79
C VAL A 9 -54.82 -47.65 -2.05
N SER A 10 -54.96 -46.57 -2.82
CA SER A 10 -54.56 -46.51 -4.21
C SER A 10 -53.04 -46.66 -4.39
N VAL A 11 -52.64 -47.50 -5.35
CA VAL A 11 -51.26 -47.58 -5.86
C VAL A 11 -50.78 -46.21 -6.37
N SER A 12 -51.69 -45.29 -6.69
CA SER A 12 -51.40 -43.94 -7.17
C SER A 12 -50.82 -43.01 -6.10
N GLU A 13 -51.14 -43.20 -4.81
CA GLU A 13 -50.61 -42.36 -3.74
C GLU A 13 -49.14 -42.69 -3.42
N ARG A 14 -48.76 -43.97 -3.47
CA ARG A 14 -47.34 -44.39 -3.28
C ARG A 14 -46.43 -44.01 -4.45
N SER A 15 -46.94 -43.99 -5.70
CA SER A 15 -46.12 -43.57 -6.85
C SER A 15 -45.90 -42.05 -6.89
N ASN A 16 -46.87 -41.26 -6.42
CA ASN A 16 -46.74 -39.81 -6.32
C ASN A 16 -45.80 -39.39 -5.17
N GLN A 17 -45.78 -40.11 -4.04
CA GLN A 17 -44.84 -39.87 -2.95
C GLN A 17 -43.38 -40.11 -3.38
N THR A 18 -43.11 -41.21 -4.08
CA THR A 18 -41.75 -41.57 -4.55
C THR A 18 -41.22 -40.65 -5.65
N HIS A 19 -42.08 -40.11 -6.54
CA HIS A 19 -41.69 -39.13 -7.54
C HIS A 19 -41.40 -37.75 -6.93
N GLY A 20 -42.15 -37.34 -5.90
CA GLY A 20 -41.90 -36.12 -5.13
C GLY A 20 -40.56 -36.17 -4.40
N GLU A 21 -40.28 -37.27 -3.70
CA GLU A 21 -39.00 -37.49 -2.99
C GLU A 21 -37.79 -37.50 -3.94
N GLN A 22 -37.92 -38.12 -5.13
CA GLN A 22 -36.84 -38.11 -6.12
C GLN A 22 -36.57 -36.71 -6.70
N ARG A 23 -37.61 -35.89 -6.92
CA ARG A 23 -37.45 -34.49 -7.38
C ARG A 23 -36.78 -33.63 -6.31
N VAL A 24 -37.18 -33.76 -5.05
CA VAL A 24 -36.57 -33.05 -3.91
C VAL A 24 -35.12 -33.46 -3.74
N LYS A 25 -34.79 -34.76 -3.86
CA LYS A 25 -33.41 -35.26 -3.79
C LYS A 25 -32.52 -34.70 -4.91
N LYS A 26 -33.01 -34.66 -6.15
CA LYS A 26 -32.26 -34.07 -7.29
C LYS A 26 -32.06 -32.57 -7.11
N PHE A 27 -33.06 -31.86 -6.61
CA PHE A 27 -32.95 -30.43 -6.31
C PHE A 27 -31.93 -30.16 -5.20
N LEU A 28 -31.98 -30.91 -4.10
CA LEU A 28 -31.00 -30.82 -3.00
C LEU A 28 -29.59 -31.14 -3.47
N ILE A 29 -29.40 -32.20 -4.28
CA ILE A 29 -28.09 -32.52 -4.87
C ILE A 29 -27.62 -31.36 -5.75
N GLY A 30 -28.49 -30.80 -6.60
CA GLY A 30 -28.14 -29.64 -7.43
C GLY A 30 -27.73 -28.41 -6.59
N LEU A 31 -28.45 -28.13 -5.51
CA LEU A 31 -28.13 -27.03 -4.58
C LEU A 31 -26.79 -27.26 -3.88
N ILE A 32 -26.55 -28.49 -3.39
CA ILE A 32 -25.29 -28.87 -2.74
C ILE A 32 -24.14 -28.77 -3.74
N SER A 33 -24.31 -29.29 -4.96
CA SER A 33 -23.30 -29.20 -6.01
C SER A 33 -22.97 -27.74 -6.37
N LEU A 34 -23.97 -26.87 -6.47
CA LEU A 34 -23.77 -25.44 -6.70
C LEU A 34 -23.01 -24.79 -5.53
N LEU A 35 -23.41 -25.08 -4.29
CA LEU A 35 -22.73 -24.58 -3.09
C LEU A 35 -21.25 -25.01 -3.07
N VAL A 36 -20.99 -26.29 -3.35
CA VAL A 36 -19.62 -26.83 -3.45
C VAL A 36 -18.84 -26.12 -4.55
N ALA A 37 -19.42 -25.90 -5.73
CA ALA A 37 -18.76 -25.18 -6.82
C ALA A 37 -18.42 -23.74 -6.44
N VAL A 38 -19.32 -23.03 -5.76
CA VAL A 38 -19.10 -21.66 -5.27
C VAL A 38 -18.01 -21.61 -4.21
N VAL A 39 -18.01 -22.55 -3.26
CA VAL A 39 -16.98 -22.61 -2.20
C VAL A 39 -15.60 -22.92 -2.78
N ILE A 40 -15.51 -23.92 -3.68
CA ILE A 40 -14.25 -24.28 -4.34
C ILE A 40 -13.77 -23.13 -5.23
N GLY A 41 -14.65 -22.56 -6.06
CA GLY A 41 -14.30 -21.42 -6.92
C GLY A 41 -13.85 -20.21 -6.12
N GLY A 42 -14.54 -19.90 -5.02
CA GLY A 42 -14.16 -18.84 -4.09
C GLY A 42 -12.82 -19.09 -3.42
N TYR A 43 -12.54 -20.32 -2.99
CA TYR A 43 -11.25 -20.70 -2.41
C TYR A 43 -10.10 -20.62 -3.42
N VAL A 44 -10.31 -21.13 -4.64
CA VAL A 44 -9.31 -21.04 -5.74
C VAL A 44 -9.02 -19.57 -6.06
N LEU A 45 -10.06 -18.74 -6.19
CA LEU A 45 -9.89 -17.31 -6.43
C LEU A 45 -9.17 -16.62 -5.27
N TYR A 46 -9.51 -16.95 -4.03
CA TYR A 46 -8.83 -16.46 -2.83
C TYR A 46 -7.35 -16.82 -2.84
N LYS A 47 -7.00 -18.08 -3.13
CA LYS A 47 -5.61 -18.54 -3.22
C LYS A 47 -4.86 -17.86 -4.35
N TYR A 48 -5.50 -17.67 -5.50
CA TYR A 48 -4.90 -17.00 -6.65
C TYR A 48 -4.63 -15.51 -6.38
N LYS A 49 -5.61 -14.79 -5.82
CA LYS A 49 -5.50 -13.36 -5.52
C LYS A 49 -4.54 -13.05 -4.36
N ASN A 50 -4.26 -14.02 -3.49
CA ASN A 50 -3.37 -13.88 -2.33
C ASN A 50 -2.13 -14.78 -2.44
N ARG A 51 -1.70 -15.10 -3.67
CA ARG A 51 -0.47 -15.86 -3.87
C ARG A 51 0.72 -15.07 -3.30
N PRO A 52 1.67 -15.73 -2.62
CA PRO A 52 2.86 -15.04 -2.16
C PRO A 52 3.62 -14.51 -3.39
N PRO A 53 4.28 -13.35 -3.26
CA PRO A 53 5.20 -12.87 -4.28
C PRO A 53 6.39 -13.82 -4.45
N GLU A 54 7.17 -13.58 -5.50
CA GLU A 54 8.45 -14.27 -5.71
C GLU A 54 9.42 -13.99 -4.56
N ASP A 55 10.16 -15.03 -4.14
CA ASP A 55 11.19 -14.93 -3.10
C ASP A 55 12.47 -14.31 -3.67
N LEU A 56 12.45 -12.98 -3.80
CA LEU A 56 13.60 -12.22 -4.28
C LEU A 56 14.75 -12.18 -3.26
N TYR A 57 14.48 -12.53 -2.00
CA TYR A 57 15.52 -12.64 -0.98
C TYR A 57 16.42 -13.86 -1.22
N ALA A 58 15.83 -15.01 -1.56
CA ALA A 58 16.60 -16.19 -1.97
C ALA A 58 17.48 -15.92 -3.20
N TYR A 59 16.95 -15.15 -4.18
CA TYR A 59 17.75 -14.65 -5.30
C TYR A 59 18.90 -13.75 -4.83
N TYR A 60 18.64 -12.77 -3.96
CA TYR A 60 19.68 -11.88 -3.42
C TYR A 60 20.82 -12.62 -2.72
N LEU A 61 20.54 -13.71 -2.01
CA LEU A 61 21.55 -14.52 -1.33
C LEU A 61 22.44 -15.33 -2.28
N SER A 62 21.93 -15.67 -3.47
CA SER A 62 22.57 -16.61 -4.40
C SER A 62 22.99 -15.98 -5.74
N GLN A 63 22.70 -14.69 -5.95
CA GLN A 63 22.99 -13.96 -7.17
C GLN A 63 24.49 -13.99 -7.53
N ASP A 64 24.78 -14.08 -8.83
CA ASP A 64 26.12 -13.85 -9.37
C ASP A 64 26.37 -12.34 -9.49
N LEU A 65 27.38 -11.84 -8.77
CA LEU A 65 27.69 -10.40 -8.71
C LEU A 65 28.55 -9.88 -9.87
N THR A 66 28.94 -10.72 -10.84
CA THR A 66 29.78 -10.32 -11.97
C THR A 66 28.98 -9.58 -13.05
N PRO A 67 29.18 -8.27 -13.31
CA PRO A 67 28.40 -7.58 -14.34
C PRO A 67 28.60 -8.19 -15.74
N LYS A 68 27.58 -8.08 -16.58
CA LYS A 68 27.59 -8.41 -18.00
C LYS A 68 27.27 -7.16 -18.82
N GLY A 69 28.10 -6.85 -19.81
CA GLY A 69 27.86 -5.73 -20.72
C GLY A 69 27.82 -4.38 -20.01
N LYS A 70 27.05 -3.42 -20.57
CA LYS A 70 26.91 -2.09 -19.99
C LYS A 70 26.15 -2.14 -18.66
N THR A 71 26.73 -1.59 -17.61
CA THR A 71 26.08 -1.49 -16.29
C THR A 71 25.31 -0.18 -16.17
N GLY A 72 24.12 -0.23 -15.56
CA GLY A 72 23.36 0.92 -15.09
C GLY A 72 22.94 0.74 -13.63
N VAL A 73 22.74 1.84 -12.91
CA VAL A 73 22.35 1.81 -11.49
C VAL A 73 20.98 2.44 -11.32
N PHE A 74 20.10 1.75 -10.62
CA PHE A 74 18.78 2.23 -10.29
C PHE A 74 18.55 2.19 -8.77
N LYS A 75 18.39 3.38 -8.19
CA LYS A 75 18.10 3.57 -6.78
C LYS A 75 16.61 3.78 -6.56
N ILE A 76 15.96 2.84 -5.91
CA ILE A 76 14.54 2.92 -5.54
C ILE A 76 14.39 3.13 -4.03
N GLY A 77 13.46 3.98 -3.61
CA GLY A 77 13.20 4.20 -2.18
C GLY A 77 11.93 4.99 -1.95
N LEU A 78 11.46 5.01 -0.70
CA LEU A 78 10.32 5.80 -0.28
C LEU A 78 10.78 7.22 0.08
N THR A 79 10.22 8.27 -0.52
CA THR A 79 10.68 9.64 -0.21
C THR A 79 9.58 10.69 -0.31
N THR A 80 8.95 10.99 0.82
CA THR A 80 7.92 12.04 0.92
C THR A 80 8.37 13.40 0.36
N ARG A 81 7.40 14.12 -0.22
CA ARG A 81 7.59 15.48 -0.75
C ARG A 81 7.67 16.51 0.38
N GLU A 82 8.38 17.59 0.10
CA GLU A 82 8.57 18.71 1.02
C GLU A 82 7.27 19.45 1.32
N GLU A 83 6.42 19.60 0.30
CA GLU A 83 5.05 20.08 0.41
C GLU A 83 4.08 18.90 0.43
N LEU A 84 2.87 19.12 0.93
CA LEU A 84 1.82 18.11 0.91
C LEU A 84 1.46 17.76 -0.54
N ASP A 85 1.69 16.49 -0.91
CA ASP A 85 1.21 15.91 -2.16
C ASP A 85 0.12 14.86 -1.87
N PRO A 86 -1.17 15.20 -2.07
CA PRO A 86 -2.27 14.26 -1.85
C PRO A 86 -2.15 12.97 -2.65
N THR A 87 -1.52 13.01 -3.83
CA THR A 87 -1.32 11.84 -4.69
C THR A 87 -0.36 10.86 -4.05
N TRP A 88 0.74 11.36 -3.47
CA TRP A 88 1.70 10.54 -2.74
C TRP A 88 1.02 9.81 -1.56
N TRP A 89 0.21 10.52 -0.78
CA TRP A 89 -0.53 9.96 0.37
C TRP A 89 -1.62 8.97 -0.03
N TYR A 90 -2.23 9.16 -1.18
CA TYR A 90 -3.13 8.18 -1.79
C TYR A 90 -2.37 6.93 -2.23
N ASN A 91 -1.24 7.09 -2.93
CA ASN A 91 -0.42 5.98 -3.43
C ASN A 91 0.12 5.11 -2.29
N ILE A 92 0.63 5.72 -1.21
CA ILE A 92 1.11 4.96 -0.05
C ILE A 92 -0.03 4.21 0.65
N TYR A 93 -1.24 4.79 0.68
CA TYR A 93 -2.40 4.09 1.21
C TYR A 93 -2.73 2.85 0.36
N GLN A 94 -2.80 3.00 -0.97
CA GLN A 94 -3.04 1.88 -1.86
C GLN A 94 -1.99 0.79 -1.70
N HIS A 95 -0.72 1.20 -1.64
CA HIS A 95 0.41 0.29 -1.47
C HIS A 95 0.29 -0.53 -0.18
N VAL A 96 0.05 0.14 0.96
CA VAL A 96 -0.11 -0.54 2.26
C VAL A 96 -1.30 -1.51 2.23
N VAL A 97 -2.44 -1.11 1.64
CA VAL A 97 -3.63 -1.97 1.57
C VAL A 97 -3.36 -3.21 0.73
N HIS A 98 -2.79 -3.08 -0.46
CA HIS A 98 -2.53 -4.23 -1.33
C HIS A 98 -1.43 -5.15 -0.80
N ALA A 99 -0.43 -4.59 -0.11
CA ALA A 99 0.67 -5.39 0.42
C ALA A 99 0.36 -6.08 1.75
N ARG A 100 -0.61 -5.57 2.54
CA ARG A 100 -0.90 -6.11 3.89
C ARG A 100 -2.28 -6.73 4.06
N ILE A 101 -3.25 -6.32 3.24
CA ILE A 101 -4.65 -6.75 3.42
C ILE A 101 -5.00 -7.75 2.32
N PRO A 102 -5.31 -9.01 2.67
CA PRO A 102 -5.65 -10.01 1.67
C PRO A 102 -6.98 -9.67 0.97
N TRP A 103 -7.10 -10.08 -0.28
CA TRP A 103 -8.38 -10.12 -0.97
C TRP A 103 -9.32 -11.12 -0.27
N PRO A 104 -10.63 -10.83 -0.11
CA PRO A 104 -11.36 -9.65 -0.61
C PRO A 104 -11.42 -8.49 0.39
N VAL A 105 -10.78 -8.59 1.56
CA VAL A 105 -10.86 -7.56 2.61
C VAL A 105 -10.25 -6.23 2.15
N SER A 106 -9.21 -6.29 1.30
CA SER A 106 -8.63 -5.11 0.66
C SER A 106 -9.64 -4.29 -0.13
N ASN A 107 -10.59 -4.93 -0.84
CA ASN A 107 -11.64 -4.21 -1.57
C ASN A 107 -12.49 -3.33 -0.64
N ARG A 108 -12.78 -3.82 0.58
CA ARG A 108 -13.52 -3.05 1.58
C ARG A 108 -12.68 -1.93 2.16
N ALA A 109 -11.38 -2.16 2.38
CA ALA A 109 -10.47 -1.10 2.80
C ALA A 109 -10.39 0.02 1.75
N MET A 110 -10.35 -0.35 0.47
CA MET A 110 -10.34 0.57 -0.67
C MET A 110 -11.70 1.21 -1.00
N ALA A 111 -12.75 0.97 -0.21
CA ALA A 111 -14.07 1.51 -0.51
C ALA A 111 -14.14 3.02 -0.24
N ASP A 112 -14.77 3.75 -1.16
CA ASP A 112 -15.25 5.11 -0.94
C ASP A 112 -16.64 5.05 -0.30
N GLN A 113 -16.67 5.33 1.01
CA GLN A 113 -17.86 5.39 1.84
C GLN A 113 -18.36 6.83 2.04
N GLY A 114 -17.74 7.80 1.36
CA GLY A 114 -17.97 9.23 1.53
C GLY A 114 -16.72 10.01 1.89
N ILE A 115 -16.91 11.29 2.17
CA ILE A 115 -15.84 12.24 2.42
C ILE A 115 -15.43 12.18 3.89
N ALA A 116 -14.17 11.80 4.14
CA ALA A 116 -13.56 11.92 5.45
C ALA A 116 -13.21 13.39 5.72
N LEU A 117 -13.92 13.98 6.68
CA LEU A 117 -13.79 15.34 7.14
C LEU A 117 -13.03 15.39 8.47
N MET A 118 -12.36 16.51 8.70
CA MET A 118 -11.56 16.72 9.90
C MET A 118 -11.76 18.13 10.44
N ASP A 119 -11.76 18.27 11.76
CA ASP A 119 -11.60 19.57 12.40
C ASP A 119 -10.09 19.85 12.52
N PRO A 120 -9.56 20.94 11.92
CA PRO A 120 -8.14 21.28 11.98
C PRO A 120 -7.57 21.40 13.40
N GLU A 121 -8.38 21.80 14.39
CA GLU A 121 -7.93 21.98 15.77
C GLU A 121 -8.01 20.67 16.58
N HIS A 122 -8.75 19.69 16.08
CA HIS A 122 -8.99 18.39 16.73
C HIS A 122 -8.63 17.21 15.81
N PHE A 123 -7.61 17.38 14.97
CA PHE A 123 -7.20 16.41 13.95
C PHE A 123 -6.70 15.06 14.49
N TYR A 124 -6.44 14.97 15.80
CA TYR A 124 -5.98 13.77 16.49
C TYR A 124 -6.98 13.25 17.53
N ALA A 125 -8.25 13.65 17.44
CA ALA A 125 -9.29 13.22 18.36
C ALA A 125 -9.51 11.70 18.30
N THR A 126 -9.61 11.06 19.48
CA THR A 126 -9.95 9.64 19.64
C THR A 126 -11.38 9.41 20.12
N GLU A 127 -12.02 10.47 20.60
CA GLU A 127 -13.39 10.47 21.13
C GLU A 127 -14.25 11.46 20.34
N GLU A 128 -15.56 11.24 20.36
CA GLU A 128 -16.51 12.14 19.71
C GLU A 128 -16.49 13.52 20.38
N PHE A 129 -16.63 14.58 19.59
CA PHE A 129 -16.68 15.97 20.06
C PHE A 129 -17.66 16.77 19.21
N VAL A 130 -17.90 18.04 19.55
CA VAL A 130 -18.65 18.94 18.66
C VAL A 130 -17.64 19.68 17.79
N PRO A 131 -17.58 19.44 16.47
CA PRO A 131 -16.62 20.11 15.61
C PRO A 131 -16.93 21.61 15.58
N THR A 132 -15.89 22.42 15.65
CA THR A 132 -15.96 23.87 15.44
C THR A 132 -15.87 24.20 13.95
N LYS A 133 -15.19 23.33 13.21
CA LYS A 133 -14.90 23.46 11.79
C LYS A 133 -14.78 22.07 11.17
N LEU A 134 -15.12 21.93 9.90
CA LEU A 134 -14.92 20.69 9.14
C LEU A 134 -14.37 21.01 7.77
N VAL A 135 -13.33 20.27 7.38
CA VAL A 135 -12.67 20.41 6.09
C VAL A 135 -12.46 19.06 5.41
N ASP A 136 -12.46 19.07 4.08
CA ASP A 136 -12.09 17.89 3.29
C ASP A 136 -10.56 17.75 3.11
N ARG A 137 -10.17 16.71 2.37
CA ARG A 137 -8.76 16.40 2.05
C ARG A 137 -8.04 17.50 1.26
N PHE A 138 -8.74 18.45 0.66
CA PHE A 138 -8.14 19.63 0.02
C PHE A 138 -8.05 20.83 0.95
N GLY A 139 -8.68 20.76 2.13
CA GLY A 139 -8.75 21.85 3.09
C GLY A 139 -9.95 22.76 2.83
N SER A 140 -10.87 22.36 1.95
CA SER A 140 -12.09 23.11 1.69
C SER A 140 -13.06 22.92 2.85
N GLU A 141 -13.61 24.03 3.32
CA GLU A 141 -14.69 24.05 4.32
C GLU A 141 -16.06 23.79 3.70
N ARG A 142 -16.15 23.83 2.38
CA ARG A 142 -17.38 23.72 1.60
C ARG A 142 -17.34 22.52 0.69
N ASP A 143 -18.50 21.90 0.52
CA ASP A 143 -18.69 20.86 -0.47
C ASP A 143 -18.92 21.46 -1.88
N MET A 144 -19.07 20.61 -2.89
CA MET A 144 -19.29 20.98 -4.29
C MET A 144 -20.55 21.82 -4.53
N ASP A 145 -21.54 21.72 -3.65
CA ASP A 145 -22.76 22.54 -3.62
C ASP A 145 -22.55 23.91 -2.93
N ALA A 146 -21.30 24.24 -2.58
CA ALA A 146 -20.88 25.40 -1.80
C ALA A 146 -21.43 25.46 -0.36
N VAL A 147 -22.11 24.42 0.14
CA VAL A 147 -22.60 24.37 1.52
C VAL A 147 -21.44 24.02 2.45
N PRO A 148 -21.22 24.79 3.54
CA PRO A 148 -20.19 24.45 4.53
C PRO A 148 -20.45 23.08 5.17
N TYR A 149 -19.41 22.28 5.33
CA TYR A 149 -19.51 20.97 5.98
C TYR A 149 -20.01 21.07 7.43
N ILE A 150 -19.70 22.16 8.13
CA ILE A 150 -20.23 22.41 9.47
C ILE A 150 -21.76 22.56 9.47
N GLU A 151 -22.36 23.08 8.40
CA GLU A 151 -23.81 23.17 8.26
C GLU A 151 -24.42 21.80 8.00
N LYS A 152 -23.75 20.97 7.19
CA LYS A 152 -24.14 19.57 6.96
C LYS A 152 -24.09 18.76 8.27
N TYR A 153 -23.12 19.03 9.14
CA TYR A 153 -23.07 18.46 10.49
C TYR A 153 -24.28 18.89 11.33
N ARG A 154 -24.63 20.19 11.36
CA ARG A 154 -25.83 20.70 12.07
C ARG A 154 -27.14 20.09 11.56
N GLN A 155 -27.19 19.71 10.29
CA GLN A 155 -28.33 19.00 9.67
C GLN A 155 -28.35 17.50 9.96
N GLY A 156 -27.36 16.96 10.68
CA GLY A 156 -27.25 15.53 10.97
C GLY A 156 -26.76 14.67 9.80
N LEU A 157 -26.19 15.29 8.75
CA LEU A 157 -25.70 14.59 7.55
C LEU A 157 -24.25 14.10 7.68
N VAL A 158 -23.53 14.58 8.70
CA VAL A 158 -22.14 14.20 8.99
C VAL A 158 -22.14 13.46 10.32
N LYS A 159 -21.46 12.30 10.37
CA LYS A 159 -21.42 11.44 11.56
C LYS A 159 -20.00 11.20 12.03
N TRP A 160 -19.82 11.05 13.34
CA TRP A 160 -18.55 10.62 13.90
C TRP A 160 -18.25 9.16 13.53
N VAL A 161 -17.00 8.90 13.18
CA VAL A 161 -16.45 7.56 13.00
C VAL A 161 -15.31 7.39 14.02
N PRO A 162 -15.48 6.52 15.03
CA PRO A 162 -14.45 6.35 16.06
C PRO A 162 -13.21 5.64 15.49
N PRO A 163 -12.04 5.82 16.13
CA PRO A 163 -10.85 5.04 15.80
C PRO A 163 -11.11 3.54 15.92
N ARG A 164 -10.45 2.74 15.08
CA ARG A 164 -10.56 1.29 15.17
C ARG A 164 -9.69 0.76 16.30
N PRO A 165 -10.24 -0.02 17.26
CA PRO A 165 -9.46 -0.59 18.36
C PRO A 165 -8.31 -1.50 17.91
N SER A 166 -8.44 -2.10 16.72
CA SER A 166 -7.44 -3.00 16.13
C SER A 166 -6.29 -2.28 15.42
N VAL A 167 -6.31 -0.94 15.33
CA VAL A 167 -5.31 -0.17 14.60
C VAL A 167 -4.59 0.76 15.58
N HIS A 168 -3.30 0.49 15.79
CA HIS A 168 -2.47 1.30 16.66
C HIS A 168 -2.40 2.75 16.16
N LEU A 169 -2.65 3.70 17.06
CA LEU A 169 -2.68 5.15 16.77
C LEU A 169 -3.70 5.58 15.70
N ASP A 170 -4.79 4.81 15.50
CA ASP A 170 -5.92 5.30 14.72
C ASP A 170 -6.58 6.48 15.46
N THR A 171 -7.09 7.44 14.71
CA THR A 171 -7.87 8.58 15.22
C THR A 171 -9.30 8.43 14.76
N GLY A 172 -10.25 9.22 15.27
CA GLY A 172 -11.56 9.31 14.63
C GLY A 172 -11.57 10.32 13.48
N ASP A 173 -12.69 10.35 12.76
CA ASP A 173 -12.97 11.29 11.67
C ASP A 173 -14.47 11.55 11.52
N TRP A 174 -14.82 12.63 10.84
CA TRP A 174 -16.21 12.97 10.52
C TRP A 174 -16.56 12.52 9.11
N LEU A 175 -17.56 11.67 8.94
CA LEU A 175 -17.91 11.13 7.63
C LEU A 175 -19.16 11.79 7.07
N TYR A 176 -19.02 12.46 5.93
CA TYR A 176 -20.16 12.90 5.12
C TYR A 176 -20.47 11.86 4.03
N THR A 177 -21.69 11.34 4.01
CA THR A 177 -22.11 10.24 3.11
C THR A 177 -23.01 10.69 1.95
N GLY A 178 -23.28 11.99 1.81
CA GLY A 178 -24.16 12.51 0.75
C GLY A 178 -23.59 12.37 -0.66
N ARG A 179 -22.27 12.15 -0.79
CA ARG A 179 -21.61 11.76 -2.04
C ARG A 179 -20.30 11.02 -1.76
N GLN A 180 -19.78 10.38 -2.80
CA GLN A 180 -18.42 9.83 -2.85
C GLN A 180 -17.36 10.95 -3.02
N ASP A 181 -16.16 10.73 -2.48
CA ASP A 181 -15.01 11.64 -2.59
C ASP A 181 -14.16 11.38 -3.87
N GLY A 182 -14.37 10.22 -4.51
CA GLY A 182 -13.59 9.75 -5.65
C GLY A 182 -12.30 9.03 -5.27
N ILE A 183 -12.06 8.81 -3.97
CA ILE A 183 -10.94 8.01 -3.43
C ILE A 183 -11.43 7.22 -2.22
N PRO A 184 -10.70 6.16 -1.77
CA PRO A 184 -11.06 5.47 -0.54
C PRO A 184 -11.16 6.45 0.64
N THR A 185 -12.22 6.35 1.44
CA THR A 185 -12.46 7.26 2.58
C THR A 185 -11.26 7.30 3.53
N GLN A 186 -10.63 6.14 3.76
CA GLN A 186 -9.44 6.03 4.60
C GLN A 186 -8.20 6.69 4.00
N ALA A 187 -8.09 6.80 2.67
CA ALA A 187 -7.06 7.60 2.01
C ALA A 187 -7.31 9.09 2.24
N GLY A 188 -8.56 9.55 2.08
CA GLY A 188 -8.97 10.93 2.39
C GLY A 188 -8.66 11.31 3.85
N LYS A 189 -8.99 10.43 4.80
CA LYS A 189 -8.64 10.58 6.22
C LYS A 189 -7.14 10.74 6.42
N ARG A 190 -6.32 9.88 5.80
CA ARG A 190 -4.85 9.94 5.90
C ARG A 190 -4.29 11.23 5.33
N ILE A 191 -4.80 11.71 4.19
CA ILE A 191 -4.38 12.99 3.61
C ILE A 191 -4.69 14.13 4.58
N ASN A 192 -5.86 14.13 5.22
CA ASN A 192 -6.21 15.11 6.24
C ASN A 192 -5.30 15.05 7.47
N ILE A 193 -5.07 13.86 8.02
CA ILE A 193 -4.12 13.68 9.13
C ILE A 193 -2.73 14.17 8.72
N ALA A 194 -2.24 13.82 7.53
CA ALA A 194 -0.93 14.26 7.07
C ALA A 194 -0.85 15.78 6.97
N LYS A 195 -1.86 16.42 6.37
CA LYS A 195 -1.96 17.87 6.25
C LYS A 195 -1.85 18.56 7.60
N TYR A 196 -2.66 18.17 8.58
CA TYR A 196 -2.69 18.86 9.87
C TYR A 196 -1.57 18.41 10.80
N ARG A 197 -1.15 17.15 10.76
CA ARG A 197 -0.07 16.64 11.61
C ARG A 197 1.30 17.03 11.10
N TYR A 198 1.65 16.73 9.84
CA TYR A 198 3.01 16.92 9.35
C TYR A 198 3.22 18.29 8.73
N TYR A 199 2.24 18.76 7.94
CA TYR A 199 2.33 20.03 7.21
C TYR A 199 1.55 21.16 7.91
N GLY A 200 1.07 20.92 9.13
CA GLY A 200 0.26 21.86 9.92
C GLY A 200 0.88 22.11 11.29
N HIS A 201 0.70 21.23 12.26
CA HIS A 201 1.04 21.52 13.66
C HIS A 201 2.27 20.76 14.18
N GLY A 202 2.60 19.60 13.61
CA GLY A 202 3.62 18.69 14.17
C GLY A 202 5.05 18.95 13.72
N ILE A 203 5.27 19.74 12.66
CA ILE A 203 6.60 20.19 12.24
C ILE A 203 6.58 21.72 12.18
N LYS A 204 7.50 22.39 12.89
CA LYS A 204 7.55 23.86 12.99
C LYS A 204 7.66 24.56 11.63
N GLN A 205 8.38 23.95 10.69
CA GLN A 205 8.55 24.46 9.33
C GLN A 205 7.42 24.06 8.38
N HIS A 206 6.46 23.24 8.84
CA HIS A 206 5.31 22.77 8.06
C HIS A 206 5.71 21.99 6.79
N LYS A 207 6.92 21.41 6.79
CA LYS A 207 7.55 20.78 5.62
C LYS A 207 8.29 19.51 6.02
N ILE A 208 8.30 18.51 5.14
CA ILE A 208 9.08 17.28 5.31
C ILE A 208 10.24 17.27 4.31
N PRO A 209 11.47 17.66 4.68
CA PRO A 209 12.56 17.86 3.73
C PRO A 209 13.17 16.55 3.19
N ALA A 210 12.45 15.42 3.26
CA ALA A 210 12.94 14.09 2.89
C ALA A 210 13.38 14.05 1.42
N HIS A 211 12.53 14.48 0.48
CA HIS A 211 12.90 14.51 -0.95
C HIS A 211 14.07 15.44 -1.22
N TYR A 212 14.03 16.67 -0.71
CA TYR A 212 15.10 17.63 -0.92
C TYR A 212 16.46 17.12 -0.40
N GLN A 213 16.52 16.66 0.85
CA GLN A 213 17.75 16.13 1.45
C GLN A 213 18.23 14.87 0.73
N THR A 214 17.32 13.96 0.38
CA THR A 214 17.66 12.74 -0.36
C THR A 214 18.27 13.07 -1.71
N GLN A 215 17.70 14.00 -2.47
CA GLN A 215 18.24 14.36 -3.78
C GLN A 215 19.60 15.05 -3.67
N ARG A 216 19.78 15.96 -2.71
CA ARG A 216 21.10 16.58 -2.48
C ARG A 216 22.20 15.55 -2.23
N ILE A 217 21.91 14.52 -1.44
CA ILE A 217 22.87 13.43 -1.18
C ILE A 217 23.11 12.61 -2.46
N ASN A 218 22.07 12.30 -3.23
CA ASN A 218 22.20 11.55 -4.48
C ASN A 218 23.00 12.33 -5.52
N ASP A 219 22.78 13.62 -5.69
CA ASP A 219 23.49 14.45 -6.67
C ASP A 219 25.00 14.44 -6.39
N ILE A 220 25.39 14.55 -5.12
CA ILE A 220 26.79 14.46 -4.71
C ILE A 220 27.33 13.06 -4.99
N ALA A 221 26.62 12.01 -4.56
CA ALA A 221 27.05 10.64 -4.73
C ALA A 221 27.18 10.23 -6.21
N PHE A 222 26.20 10.59 -7.05
CA PHE A 222 26.21 10.30 -8.47
C PHE A 222 27.28 11.09 -9.21
N LYS A 223 27.56 12.34 -8.83
CA LYS A 223 28.70 13.08 -9.37
C LYS A 223 30.03 12.37 -9.06
N MET A 224 30.23 11.94 -7.81
CA MET A 224 31.44 11.20 -7.42
C MET A 224 31.55 9.85 -8.13
N LEU A 225 30.42 9.21 -8.41
CA LEU A 225 30.37 7.94 -9.13
C LEU A 225 30.66 8.13 -10.62
N GLU A 226 30.11 9.14 -11.28
CA GLU A 226 30.39 9.46 -12.68
C GLU A 226 31.88 9.79 -12.90
N GLU A 227 32.49 10.55 -11.97
CA GLU A 227 33.93 10.83 -12.00
C GLU A 227 34.79 9.56 -11.91
N LYS A 228 34.32 8.54 -11.17
CA LYS A 228 35.03 7.28 -10.97
C LYS A 228 34.71 6.22 -12.02
N TYR A 229 33.49 6.22 -12.54
CA TYR A 229 32.95 5.23 -13.47
C TYR A 229 32.23 5.95 -14.62
N PRO A 230 32.98 6.60 -15.52
CA PRO A 230 32.39 7.41 -16.58
C PRO A 230 31.50 6.59 -17.51
N GLY A 231 30.34 7.13 -17.85
CA GLY A 231 29.39 6.51 -18.78
C GLY A 231 28.45 5.46 -18.17
N VAL A 232 28.47 5.27 -16.85
CA VAL A 232 27.46 4.46 -16.15
C VAL A 232 26.24 5.35 -15.86
N PRO A 233 25.04 5.04 -16.38
CA PRO A 233 23.85 5.83 -16.05
C PRO A 233 23.35 5.52 -14.63
N TYR A 234 22.99 6.57 -13.88
CA TYR A 234 22.47 6.50 -12.51
C TYR A 234 21.10 7.16 -12.42
N TYR A 235 20.05 6.40 -12.14
CA TYR A 235 18.70 6.94 -11.92
C TYR A 235 18.15 6.61 -10.54
N THR A 236 17.20 7.44 -10.11
CA THR A 236 16.44 7.22 -8.88
C THR A 236 14.96 7.50 -9.07
N ALA A 237 14.10 6.76 -8.38
CA ALA A 237 12.67 6.99 -8.33
C ALA A 237 12.13 6.83 -6.90
N ASP A 238 10.93 7.40 -6.67
CA ASP A 238 10.14 7.14 -5.48
C ASP A 238 9.20 5.95 -5.75
N THR A 239 9.07 5.03 -4.80
CA THR A 239 8.10 3.92 -4.89
C THR A 239 6.66 4.42 -5.01
N MET A 240 6.38 5.64 -4.58
CA MET A 240 5.07 6.29 -4.68
C MET A 240 4.87 7.09 -5.97
N ASP A 241 5.82 7.06 -6.91
CA ASP A 241 5.71 7.61 -8.26
C ASP A 241 5.91 6.48 -9.30
N PRO A 242 4.90 5.60 -9.47
CA PRO A 242 5.02 4.40 -10.30
C PRO A 242 5.30 4.73 -11.77
N TYR A 243 4.81 5.88 -12.26
CA TYR A 243 5.10 6.33 -13.62
C TYR A 243 6.59 6.65 -13.80
N GLN A 244 7.19 7.47 -12.91
CA GLN A 244 8.61 7.78 -13.01
C GLN A 244 9.50 6.57 -12.76
N TRP A 245 9.08 5.65 -11.90
CA TRP A 245 9.78 4.39 -11.68
C TRP A 245 9.83 3.55 -12.95
N HIS A 246 8.68 3.27 -13.56
CA HIS A 246 8.58 2.50 -14.81
C HIS A 246 9.41 3.15 -15.92
N LYS A 247 9.15 4.43 -16.19
CA LYS A 247 9.84 5.19 -17.24
C LYS A 247 11.36 5.13 -17.09
N LYS A 248 11.88 5.35 -15.89
CA LYS A 248 13.34 5.43 -15.68
C LYS A 248 14.03 4.06 -15.82
N ILE A 249 13.37 2.97 -15.47
CA ILE A 249 13.92 1.64 -15.76
C ILE A 249 13.96 1.43 -17.28
N TYR A 250 12.88 1.74 -18.00
CA TYR A 250 12.85 1.66 -19.47
C TYR A 250 13.95 2.51 -20.11
N ASP A 251 14.09 3.77 -19.70
CA ASP A 251 15.13 4.68 -20.18
C ASP A 251 16.55 4.08 -20.00
N LEU A 252 16.83 3.38 -18.89
CA LEU A 252 18.12 2.70 -18.67
C LEU A 252 18.33 1.56 -19.67
N LEU A 253 17.31 0.71 -19.84
CA LEU A 253 17.38 -0.48 -20.68
C LEU A 253 17.46 -0.11 -22.18
N ASP A 254 16.65 0.85 -22.63
CA ASP A 254 16.70 1.45 -23.97
C ASP A 254 18.05 2.14 -24.24
N GLY A 255 18.68 2.67 -23.17
CA GLY A 255 20.05 3.20 -23.18
C GLY A 255 21.14 2.12 -23.33
N GLY A 256 20.75 0.86 -23.53
CA GLY A 256 21.63 -0.28 -23.80
C GLY A 256 22.21 -0.94 -22.56
N VAL A 257 21.66 -0.67 -21.36
CA VAL A 257 22.07 -1.35 -20.13
C VAL A 257 21.78 -2.85 -20.23
N GLU A 258 22.76 -3.67 -19.86
CA GLU A 258 22.70 -5.14 -19.83
C GLU A 258 22.78 -5.69 -18.42
N THR A 259 23.37 -4.93 -17.50
CA THR A 259 23.33 -5.19 -16.07
C THR A 259 22.71 -4.03 -15.32
N LEU A 260 21.56 -4.27 -14.70
CA LEU A 260 20.90 -3.32 -13.83
C LEU A 260 21.26 -3.61 -12.37
N VAL A 261 21.98 -2.68 -11.73
CA VAL A 261 22.24 -2.73 -10.29
C VAL A 261 21.11 -2.02 -9.57
N LEU A 262 20.28 -2.79 -8.86
CA LEU A 262 19.23 -2.29 -7.99
C LEU A 262 19.79 -1.98 -6.61
N MET A 263 19.42 -0.83 -6.06
CA MET A 263 19.76 -0.48 -4.69
C MET A 263 18.67 0.34 -4.01
N SER A 264 18.69 0.31 -2.67
CA SER A 264 17.84 1.12 -1.81
C SER A 264 18.71 1.91 -0.82
N PRO A 265 18.30 3.13 -0.41
CA PRO A 265 19.05 3.94 0.56
C PRO A 265 19.05 3.35 1.97
N MET A 266 18.32 2.26 2.22
CA MET A 266 18.12 1.71 3.55
C MET A 266 19.39 1.08 4.12
N THR A 267 19.62 1.28 5.41
CA THR A 267 20.74 0.67 6.15
C THR A 267 20.54 -0.83 6.36
N MET A 268 19.30 -1.27 6.34
CA MET A 268 18.86 -2.65 6.36
C MET A 268 17.71 -2.80 5.38
N TYR A 269 17.72 -3.87 4.60
CA TYR A 269 16.56 -4.19 3.77
C TYR A 269 15.48 -4.86 4.60
N SER A 270 14.25 -4.53 4.27
CA SER A 270 13.06 -5.16 4.81
C SER A 270 12.39 -6.02 3.76
N ASP A 271 11.73 -7.08 4.23
CA ASP A 271 10.88 -7.91 3.40
C ASP A 271 9.79 -7.08 2.70
N TYR A 272 9.23 -6.10 3.41
CA TYR A 272 8.11 -5.29 2.94
C TYR A 272 8.50 -4.16 2.00
N GLU A 273 9.44 -3.27 2.38
CA GLU A 273 9.73 -2.06 1.60
C GLU A 273 10.66 -2.33 0.41
N ASP A 274 11.58 -3.29 0.56
CA ASP A 274 12.62 -3.57 -0.42
C ASP A 274 12.26 -4.83 -1.24
N PHE A 275 12.25 -6.01 -0.62
CA PHE A 275 12.13 -7.27 -1.36
C PHE A 275 10.76 -7.47 -2.01
N HIS A 276 9.65 -7.21 -1.32
CA HIS A 276 8.29 -7.34 -1.85
C HIS A 276 7.70 -6.05 -2.43
N ASN A 277 8.51 -5.01 -2.58
CA ASN A 277 8.09 -3.74 -3.16
C ASN A 277 9.15 -3.18 -4.10
N GLY A 278 10.09 -2.38 -3.61
CA GLY A 278 11.06 -1.64 -4.43
C GLY A 278 11.86 -2.51 -5.41
N PHE A 279 12.31 -3.68 -4.97
CA PHE A 279 13.08 -4.58 -5.84
C PHE A 279 12.18 -5.46 -6.70
N LEU A 280 11.14 -6.07 -6.13
CA LEU A 280 10.23 -6.94 -6.89
C LEU A 280 9.58 -6.21 -8.06
N HIS A 281 8.99 -5.04 -7.83
CA HIS A 281 8.36 -4.29 -8.92
C HIS A 281 9.38 -3.78 -9.94
N SER A 282 10.63 -3.49 -9.52
CA SER A 282 11.70 -3.17 -10.47
C SER A 282 12.02 -4.36 -11.37
N VAL A 283 12.07 -5.57 -10.81
CA VAL A 283 12.26 -6.83 -11.56
C VAL A 283 11.08 -7.09 -12.50
N GLU A 284 9.85 -6.83 -12.07
CA GLU A 284 8.65 -6.95 -12.91
C GLU A 284 8.73 -5.99 -14.11
N ILE A 285 9.09 -4.73 -13.89
CA ILE A 285 9.26 -3.74 -14.97
C ILE A 285 10.37 -4.16 -15.95
N VAL A 286 11.49 -4.71 -15.45
CA VAL A 286 12.54 -5.26 -16.31
C VAL A 286 11.98 -6.41 -17.16
N ARG A 287 11.24 -7.35 -16.58
CA ARG A 287 10.64 -8.48 -17.31
C ARG A 287 9.63 -8.06 -18.37
N GLU A 288 8.85 -7.01 -18.09
CA GLU A 288 7.97 -6.41 -19.10
C GLU A 288 8.79 -5.95 -20.30
N TRP A 289 9.87 -5.20 -20.05
CA TRP A 289 10.77 -4.75 -21.10
C TRP A 289 11.46 -5.90 -21.85
N GLU A 290 11.91 -6.95 -21.14
CA GLU A 290 12.50 -8.16 -21.75
C GLU A 290 11.53 -8.85 -22.71
N ALA A 291 10.24 -8.93 -22.33
CA ALA A 291 9.19 -9.53 -23.15
C ALA A 291 8.90 -8.73 -24.43
N GLU A 292 9.09 -7.41 -24.40
CA GLU A 292 8.92 -6.52 -25.56
C GLU A 292 10.14 -6.53 -26.50
N ASN A 293 11.33 -6.90 -26.00
CA ASN A 293 12.60 -6.72 -26.72
C ASN A 293 13.41 -8.01 -26.96
N ASP A 294 12.94 -9.16 -26.48
CA ASP A 294 13.60 -10.48 -26.58
C ASP A 294 15.08 -10.46 -26.17
N ARG A 295 15.38 -9.69 -25.11
CA ARG A 295 16.74 -9.49 -24.60
C ARG A 295 16.76 -9.58 -23.09
N GLY A 296 17.56 -10.51 -22.57
CA GLY A 296 17.72 -10.70 -21.13
C GLY A 296 18.59 -9.64 -20.47
N ILE A 297 18.17 -9.19 -19.29
CA ILE A 297 18.84 -8.22 -18.44
C ILE A 297 19.35 -8.91 -17.19
N LYS A 298 20.64 -8.74 -16.89
CA LYS A 298 21.18 -9.19 -15.62
C LYS A 298 20.78 -8.20 -14.53
N ILE A 299 20.15 -8.68 -13.47
CA ILE A 299 19.87 -7.88 -12.28
C ILE A 299 20.95 -8.19 -11.24
N ILE A 300 21.39 -7.17 -10.49
CA ILE A 300 22.22 -7.32 -9.30
C ILE A 300 21.59 -6.46 -8.22
N ILE A 301 21.23 -7.04 -7.07
CA ILE A 301 20.74 -6.29 -5.92
C ILE A 301 21.94 -6.00 -5.02
N ALA A 302 22.30 -4.72 -4.92
CA ALA A 302 23.40 -4.26 -4.08
C ALA A 302 23.16 -4.60 -2.59
N PRO A 303 24.21 -4.74 -1.76
CA PRO A 303 24.02 -4.93 -0.33
C PRO A 303 23.47 -3.66 0.35
N PRO A 304 22.76 -3.79 1.48
CA PRO A 304 22.23 -2.66 2.22
C PRO A 304 23.33 -1.72 2.72
N MET A 305 22.99 -0.45 2.91
CA MET A 305 23.97 0.59 3.20
C MET A 305 24.72 0.35 4.53
N GLY A 306 24.12 -0.35 5.50
CA GLY A 306 24.77 -0.70 6.77
C GLY A 306 25.98 -1.63 6.61
N TYR A 307 26.10 -2.32 5.47
CA TYR A 307 27.25 -3.19 5.19
C TYR A 307 28.47 -2.38 4.73
N GLN A 308 28.29 -1.11 4.40
CA GLN A 308 29.37 -0.23 3.99
C GLN A 308 30.07 0.38 5.21
N LYS A 309 31.41 0.29 5.25
CA LYS A 309 32.25 0.84 6.33
C LYS A 309 31.95 2.32 6.61
N PRO A 310 31.83 3.21 5.59
CA PRO A 310 31.54 4.62 5.84
C PRO A 310 30.21 4.85 6.58
N MET A 311 29.18 4.03 6.33
CA MET A 311 27.90 4.14 7.04
C MET A 311 28.08 3.81 8.53
N ARG A 312 28.79 2.72 8.84
CA ARG A 312 29.08 2.34 10.24
C ARG A 312 29.92 3.39 10.97
N GLU A 313 30.94 3.93 10.31
CA GLU A 313 31.78 5.00 10.87
C GLU A 313 30.99 6.29 11.11
N GLY A 314 30.08 6.65 10.19
CA GLY A 314 29.19 7.80 10.35
C GLY A 314 28.33 7.72 11.63
N TYR A 315 27.71 6.56 11.90
CA TYR A 315 26.97 6.36 13.14
C TYR A 315 27.85 6.48 14.39
N GLN A 316 29.07 5.95 14.36
CA GLN A 316 30.02 6.08 15.47
C GLN A 316 30.37 7.55 15.75
N LEU A 317 30.58 8.35 14.71
CA LEU A 317 30.87 9.77 14.85
C LEU A 317 29.69 10.54 15.45
N ILE A 318 28.47 10.27 15.00
CA ILE A 318 27.25 10.89 15.56
C ILE A 318 27.07 10.53 17.04
N MET A 319 27.26 9.25 17.40
CA MET A 319 27.16 8.82 18.79
C MET A 319 28.23 9.45 19.66
N LYS A 320 29.48 9.51 19.18
CA LYS A 320 30.57 10.16 19.90
C LYS A 320 30.27 11.63 20.15
N ASP A 321 29.86 12.38 19.13
CA ASP A 321 29.45 13.79 19.26
C ASP A 321 28.37 13.97 20.34
N LYS A 322 27.36 13.10 20.36
CA LYS A 322 26.33 13.16 21.41
C LYS A 322 26.87 12.87 22.79
N LEU A 323 27.67 11.81 22.95
CA LEU A 323 28.26 11.44 24.24
C LEU A 323 29.19 12.54 24.78
N ASP A 324 29.99 13.16 23.92
CA ASP A 324 30.93 14.23 24.29
C ASP A 324 30.19 15.50 24.76
N THR A 325 28.90 15.67 24.41
CA THR A 325 28.06 16.80 24.86
C THR A 325 27.23 16.52 26.12
N LEU A 326 27.22 15.28 26.62
CA LEU A 326 26.44 14.95 27.82
C LEU A 326 27.11 15.51 29.08
N PRO A 327 26.35 16.16 29.99
CA PRO A 327 26.90 16.63 31.25
C PRO A 327 27.37 15.45 32.10
N ALA A 328 28.63 15.53 32.55
CA ALA A 328 29.19 14.54 33.47
C ALA A 328 28.44 14.55 34.82
N GLY A 329 28.11 13.36 35.33
CA GLY A 329 27.44 13.21 36.63
C GLY A 329 25.96 13.59 36.64
N ALA A 330 25.31 13.70 35.48
CA ALA A 330 23.86 13.90 35.42
C ALA A 330 23.12 12.68 35.98
N ASP A 331 22.25 12.92 36.95
CA ASP A 331 21.35 11.92 37.52
C ASP A 331 20.14 11.73 36.57
N VAL A 332 19.78 10.47 36.32
CA VAL A 332 18.64 10.13 35.47
C VAL A 332 17.41 10.15 36.37
N LYS A 333 16.64 11.25 36.31
CA LYS A 333 15.30 11.31 36.90
C LYS A 333 14.23 10.82 35.93
#